data_AF-A0A355UEA1-F1
#
_entry.id   AF-A0A355UEA1-F1
#
_cell.length_a   1.000
_cell.length_b   1.000
_cell.length_c   1.000
_cell.angle_alpha   90.00
_cell.angle_beta   90.00
_cell.angle_gamma   90.00
#
_symmetry.space_group_name_H-M   'P 1'
#
loop_
_entity.id
_entity.type
_entity.pdbx_description
1 polymer ?
#
loop_
_entity_poly.entity_id
_entity_poly.type
_entity_poly.pdbx_seq_one_letter_code
_entity_poly.pdbx_strand_id
1 'polypeptide(L)'
;MHNIKRIFLTIIVFWFSINFLYSQRNIQTREYLDTTSVVFQDIYQLWKSYGDDMWFNNFLGTNIDTKKYWAESEIEEYGDGCNLHQLFAPNYFIFDEFFIGINKRNDTLYELQTSFHSNYLTTYDLCYVITVPVIKTKEGYKFINKFSLNKKNLKKKKIDFIEFYYPKDYSLNKKQVKKTIEKVELFANNIGINEIKPIKYYINNIYTDILFSFGITTDLGDYVIADRITNGGRAYSQARLITYTKGGENSSHEIIHVLISDIRNNNSYCSFDEGVCSYFGDHFSLPYTFHVKKLKSFLNNNPKVNLSQDLFDAYMISNNIYTSDTTGQENNMKTWMISDSTSYSYIIMATICDIAFRQGGYDKVKKMIIDAKDGEAMYGVIEKHLGIKREEVDKYIRDFLNNTY
;
A
#
# COMPACT_ATOMS: atom_id res chain seq x y z
N MET A 1 -57.82 -4.59 -9.37
CA MET A 1 -56.69 -4.18 -10.24
C MET A 1 -56.01 -2.86 -9.86
N HIS A 2 -56.71 -1.91 -9.21
CA HIS A 2 -56.11 -0.60 -8.91
C HIS A 2 -54.99 -0.62 -7.84
N ASN A 3 -55.11 -1.50 -6.83
CA ASN A 3 -54.11 -1.62 -5.76
C ASN A 3 -52.81 -2.32 -6.19
N ILE A 4 -52.87 -3.24 -7.14
CA ILE A 4 -51.67 -3.94 -7.67
C ILE A 4 -50.81 -2.95 -8.46
N LYS A 5 -51.41 -2.06 -9.27
CA LYS A 5 -50.68 -1.01 -9.99
C LYS A 5 -50.01 0.00 -9.06
N ARG A 6 -50.64 0.33 -7.91
CA ARG A 6 -50.03 1.22 -6.90
C ARG A 6 -48.84 0.59 -6.20
N ILE A 7 -48.95 -0.69 -5.79
CA ILE A 7 -47.84 -1.41 -5.15
C ILE A 7 -46.66 -1.57 -6.11
N PHE A 8 -46.92 -1.87 -7.38
CA PHE A 8 -45.87 -2.00 -8.40
C PHE A 8 -45.16 -0.66 -8.66
N LEU A 9 -45.90 0.45 -8.71
CA LEU A 9 -45.33 1.79 -8.89
C LEU A 9 -44.49 2.22 -7.66
N THR A 10 -44.94 1.90 -6.44
CA THR A 10 -44.19 2.20 -5.22
C THR A 10 -42.89 1.40 -5.13
N ILE A 11 -42.89 0.13 -5.54
CA ILE A 11 -41.67 -0.70 -5.58
C ILE A 11 -40.67 -0.16 -6.61
N ILE A 12 -41.14 0.27 -7.79
CA ILE A 12 -40.28 0.88 -8.82
C ILE A 12 -39.69 2.21 -8.32
N VAL A 13 -40.49 3.09 -7.71
CA VAL A 13 -40.01 4.36 -7.15
C VAL A 13 -39.01 4.12 -6.01
N PHE A 14 -39.24 3.12 -5.16
CA PHE A 14 -38.32 2.75 -4.08
C PHE A 14 -37.00 2.16 -4.61
N TRP A 15 -37.04 1.38 -5.70
CA TRP A 15 -35.83 0.91 -6.39
C TRP A 15 -35.06 2.04 -7.08
N PHE A 16 -35.76 3.03 -7.64
CA PHE A 16 -35.10 4.21 -8.20
C PHE A 16 -34.50 5.11 -7.11
N SER A 17 -35.14 5.27 -5.95
CA SER A 17 -34.61 6.09 -4.86
C SER A 17 -33.47 5.42 -4.07
N ILE A 18 -33.41 4.08 -3.99
CA ILE A 18 -32.24 3.37 -3.43
C ILE A 18 -31.00 3.58 -4.31
N ASN A 19 -31.14 3.68 -5.64
CA ASN A 19 -30.01 3.99 -6.52
C ASN A 19 -29.50 5.43 -6.38
N PHE A 20 -30.31 6.36 -5.82
CA PHE A 20 -29.91 7.74 -5.56
C PHE A 20 -29.18 7.94 -4.21
N LEU A 21 -29.10 6.92 -3.36
CA LEU A 21 -28.42 7.00 -2.07
C LEU A 21 -26.91 6.72 -2.14
N TYR A 22 -26.39 6.35 -3.31
CA TYR A 22 -24.95 6.38 -3.55
C TYR A 22 -24.55 7.79 -3.97
N SER A 23 -23.76 8.48 -3.15
CA SER A 23 -23.19 9.78 -3.50
C SER A 23 -22.46 9.65 -4.84
N GLN A 24 -22.97 10.30 -5.88
CA GLN A 24 -22.28 10.37 -7.16
C GLN A 24 -20.97 11.13 -6.95
N ARG A 25 -19.87 10.57 -7.46
CA ARG A 25 -18.59 11.27 -7.52
C ARG A 25 -18.77 12.59 -8.26
N ASN A 26 -18.42 13.70 -7.62
CA ASN A 26 -18.52 15.03 -8.20
C ASN A 26 -17.16 15.44 -8.79
N ILE A 27 -17.08 15.56 -10.12
CA ILE A 27 -15.89 16.05 -10.82
C ILE A 27 -16.17 17.50 -11.24
N GLN A 28 -15.50 18.44 -10.57
CA GLN A 28 -15.56 19.85 -10.93
C GLN A 28 -14.72 20.12 -12.18
N THR A 29 -15.15 21.06 -13.01
CA THR A 29 -14.45 21.48 -14.24
C THR A 29 -14.42 23.01 -14.33
N ARG A 30 -13.52 23.56 -15.15
CA ARG A 30 -13.52 25.01 -15.46
C ARG A 30 -14.57 25.33 -16.51
N GLU A 31 -15.20 26.50 -16.40
CA GLU A 31 -16.22 26.98 -17.34
C GLU A 31 -15.72 27.09 -18.80
N TYR A 32 -14.42 27.35 -18.98
CA TYR A 32 -13.81 27.61 -20.29
C TYR A 32 -13.07 26.41 -20.89
N LEU A 33 -13.32 25.18 -20.41
CA LEU A 33 -12.79 23.99 -21.08
C LEU A 33 -13.47 23.83 -22.45
N ASP A 34 -12.68 23.50 -23.49
CA ASP A 34 -13.22 23.19 -24.81
C ASP A 34 -13.91 21.82 -24.80
N THR A 35 -15.12 21.81 -24.25
CA THR A 35 -15.99 20.64 -24.20
C THR A 35 -16.59 20.29 -25.56
N THR A 36 -16.31 21.07 -26.62
CA THR A 36 -16.78 20.79 -27.99
C THR A 36 -15.83 19.87 -28.77
N SER A 37 -14.58 19.77 -28.33
CA SER A 37 -13.59 18.86 -28.92
C SER A 37 -13.93 17.39 -28.64
N VAL A 38 -14.09 16.59 -29.70
CA VAL A 38 -14.32 15.14 -29.60
C VAL A 38 -13.19 14.46 -28.82
N VAL A 39 -11.93 14.88 -29.06
CA VAL A 39 -10.78 14.36 -28.32
C VAL A 39 -10.88 14.66 -26.83
N PHE A 40 -11.33 15.85 -26.47
CA PHE A 40 -11.55 16.22 -25.07
C PHE A 40 -12.65 15.35 -24.45
N GLN A 41 -13.79 15.23 -25.12
CA GLN A 41 -14.94 14.44 -24.65
C GLN A 41 -14.56 12.98 -24.42
N ASP A 42 -13.86 12.34 -25.36
CA ASP A 42 -13.46 10.93 -25.25
C ASP A 42 -12.51 10.69 -24.07
N ILE A 43 -11.50 11.55 -23.90
CA ILE A 43 -10.51 11.40 -22.81
C ILE A 43 -11.14 11.74 -21.46
N TYR A 44 -11.98 12.79 -21.39
CA TYR A 44 -12.70 13.13 -20.17
C TYR A 44 -13.65 12.00 -19.76
N GLN A 45 -14.35 11.39 -20.72
CA GLN A 45 -15.23 10.26 -20.47
C GLN A 45 -14.45 9.02 -20.02
N LEU A 46 -13.27 8.75 -20.59
CA LEU A 46 -12.38 7.69 -20.12
C LEU A 46 -11.99 7.89 -18.65
N TRP A 47 -11.59 9.11 -18.27
CA TRP A 47 -11.24 9.47 -16.90
C TRP A 47 -12.40 9.34 -15.93
N LYS A 48 -13.57 9.87 -16.31
CA LYS A 48 -14.79 9.77 -15.52
C LYS A 48 -15.19 8.31 -15.31
N SER A 49 -15.24 7.50 -16.36
CA SER A 49 -15.64 6.09 -16.25
C SER A 49 -14.68 5.25 -15.40
N TYR A 50 -13.37 5.46 -15.55
CA TYR A 50 -12.38 4.82 -14.67
C TYR A 50 -12.61 5.20 -13.22
N GLY A 51 -12.80 6.50 -12.98
CA GLY A 51 -13.05 7.04 -11.66
C GLY A 51 -14.32 6.54 -10.98
N ASP A 52 -15.40 6.45 -11.75
CA ASP A 52 -16.70 5.94 -11.31
C ASP A 52 -16.59 4.46 -10.92
N ASP A 53 -16.01 3.61 -11.78
CA ASP A 53 -15.82 2.19 -11.48
C ASP A 53 -14.98 1.98 -10.22
N MET A 54 -13.97 2.82 -10.01
CA MET A 54 -13.11 2.76 -8.82
C MET A 54 -13.85 3.21 -7.56
N TRP A 55 -14.66 4.27 -7.65
CA TRP A 55 -15.51 4.75 -6.57
C TRP A 55 -16.56 3.72 -6.15
N PHE A 56 -17.28 3.13 -7.11
CA PHE A 56 -18.34 2.13 -6.84
C PHE A 56 -17.82 0.87 -6.15
N ASN A 57 -16.54 0.54 -6.34
CA ASN A 57 -15.90 -0.61 -5.69
C ASN A 57 -15.18 -0.23 -4.39
N ASN A 58 -15.49 0.94 -3.80
CA ASN A 58 -14.82 1.48 -2.61
C ASN A 58 -13.29 1.52 -2.74
N PHE A 59 -12.78 1.65 -3.96
CA PHE A 59 -11.36 1.54 -4.28
C PHE A 59 -10.71 0.20 -3.86
N LEU A 60 -11.51 -0.80 -3.49
CA LEU A 60 -11.07 -2.15 -3.20
C LEU A 60 -10.80 -2.82 -4.55
N GLY A 61 -9.52 -2.91 -4.91
CA GLY A 61 -9.05 -3.37 -6.23
C GLY A 61 -9.33 -4.83 -6.59
N THR A 62 -10.34 -5.46 -5.99
CA THR A 62 -10.60 -6.89 -6.13
C THR A 62 -11.59 -7.26 -7.23
N ASN A 63 -12.23 -6.32 -7.95
CA ASN A 63 -13.22 -6.63 -8.99
C ASN A 63 -13.28 -5.64 -10.19
N ILE A 64 -12.23 -4.86 -10.43
CA ILE A 64 -12.24 -3.87 -11.52
C ILE A 64 -11.48 -4.43 -12.71
N ASP A 65 -12.15 -4.51 -13.86
CA ASP A 65 -11.49 -4.84 -15.13
C ASP A 65 -10.68 -3.65 -15.64
N THR A 66 -9.43 -3.55 -15.20
CA THR A 66 -8.56 -2.43 -15.57
C THR A 66 -8.18 -2.42 -17.05
N LYS A 67 -8.35 -3.54 -17.78
CA LYS A 67 -8.13 -3.64 -19.24
C LYS A 67 -9.05 -2.75 -20.04
N LYS A 68 -10.21 -2.39 -19.47
CA LYS A 68 -11.12 -1.39 -20.05
C LYS A 68 -10.45 -0.02 -20.19
N TYR A 69 -9.55 0.34 -19.28
CA TYR A 69 -9.02 1.70 -19.16
C TYR A 69 -7.54 1.83 -19.55
N TRP A 70 -6.75 0.82 -19.24
CA TRP A 70 -5.30 0.84 -19.40
C TRP A 70 -4.87 0.15 -20.70
N ALA A 71 -3.76 0.61 -21.26
CA ALA A 71 -3.18 -0.03 -22.44
C ALA A 71 -2.70 -1.45 -22.09
N GLU A 72 -2.90 -2.41 -23.01
CA GLU A 72 -2.52 -3.81 -22.80
C GLU A 72 -1.04 -3.97 -22.42
N SER A 73 -0.15 -3.23 -23.08
CA SER A 73 1.29 -3.22 -22.77
C SER A 73 1.62 -2.82 -21.34
N GLU A 74 0.77 -2.04 -20.68
CA GLU A 74 0.98 -1.60 -19.30
C GLU A 74 0.52 -2.67 -18.31
N ILE A 75 -0.56 -3.37 -18.65
CA ILE A 75 -1.08 -4.49 -17.87
C ILE A 75 -0.14 -5.69 -17.96
N GLU A 76 0.42 -5.95 -19.14
CA GLU A 76 1.46 -6.97 -19.32
C GLU A 76 2.72 -6.63 -18.50
N GLU A 77 3.11 -5.35 -18.46
CA GLU A 77 4.36 -4.90 -17.86
C GLU A 77 4.30 -4.77 -16.33
N TYR A 78 3.15 -4.37 -15.76
CA TYR A 78 3.01 -4.09 -14.33
C TYR A 78 1.82 -4.80 -13.65
N GLY A 79 1.07 -5.62 -14.40
CA GLY A 79 -0.16 -6.25 -13.93
C GLY A 79 -1.32 -5.26 -13.78
N ASP A 80 -2.50 -5.79 -13.48
CA ASP A 80 -3.70 -5.00 -13.17
C ASP A 80 -3.57 -4.17 -11.86
N GLY A 81 -2.50 -4.42 -11.10
CA GLY A 81 -2.21 -3.78 -9.83
C GLY A 81 -1.55 -2.40 -9.93
N CYS A 82 -0.70 -2.15 -10.92
CA CYS A 82 -0.03 -0.85 -11.02
C CYS A 82 -0.91 0.18 -11.75
N ASN A 83 -2.07 0.47 -11.14
CA ASN A 83 -2.96 1.52 -11.56
C ASN A 83 -2.90 2.69 -10.56
N LEU A 84 -3.41 3.85 -10.97
CA LEU A 84 -3.41 5.08 -10.16
C LEU A 84 -3.94 4.78 -8.75
N HIS A 85 -5.08 4.10 -8.62
CA HIS A 85 -5.66 3.88 -7.31
C HIS A 85 -4.80 3.06 -6.35
N GLN A 86 -4.07 2.03 -6.79
CA GLN A 86 -3.14 1.32 -5.87
C GLN A 86 -1.91 2.17 -5.49
N LEU A 87 -1.51 3.11 -6.35
CA LEU A 87 -0.45 4.09 -6.04
C LEU A 87 -0.90 5.08 -4.93
N PHE A 88 -2.20 5.38 -4.85
CA PHE A 88 -2.79 6.39 -3.97
C PHE A 88 -3.64 5.82 -2.81
N ALA A 89 -3.96 4.51 -2.83
CA ALA A 89 -4.93 3.79 -1.99
C ALA A 89 -4.90 4.09 -0.48
N PRO A 90 -3.73 4.24 0.17
CA PRO A 90 -3.70 4.36 1.62
C PRO A 90 -4.28 5.67 2.16
N ASN A 91 -4.44 6.69 1.32
CA ASN A 91 -4.72 8.07 1.75
C ASN A 91 -6.04 8.63 1.20
N TYR A 92 -6.97 7.80 0.70
CA TYR A 92 -8.22 8.28 0.11
C TYR A 92 -9.24 8.74 1.17
N PHE A 93 -8.98 9.91 1.75
CA PHE A 93 -9.97 10.87 2.22
C PHE A 93 -10.18 11.94 1.14
N ILE A 94 -10.38 11.50 -0.11
CA ILE A 94 -10.58 12.37 -1.27
C ILE A 94 -12.07 12.57 -1.43
N PHE A 95 -12.52 13.79 -1.18
CA PHE A 95 -13.93 14.14 -1.27
C PHE A 95 -14.23 14.97 -2.52
N ASP A 96 -13.28 15.81 -2.94
CA ASP A 96 -13.46 16.71 -4.06
C ASP A 96 -12.38 16.54 -5.13
N GLU A 97 -12.86 16.38 -6.36
CA GLU A 97 -12.02 16.26 -7.55
C GLU A 97 -12.25 17.46 -8.47
N PHE A 98 -11.15 18.03 -8.95
CA PHE A 98 -11.17 19.11 -9.92
C PHE A 98 -10.33 18.73 -11.15
N PHE A 99 -11.02 18.52 -12.27
CA PHE A 99 -10.41 18.21 -13.56
C PHE A 99 -9.86 19.50 -14.18
N ILE A 100 -8.53 19.58 -14.27
CA ILE A 100 -7.83 20.79 -14.71
C ILE A 100 -7.89 20.92 -16.22
N GLY A 101 -7.69 19.82 -16.96
CA GLY A 101 -7.75 19.82 -18.42
C GLY A 101 -6.90 18.74 -19.08
N ILE A 102 -6.78 18.84 -20.40
CA ILE A 102 -6.02 17.91 -21.25
C ILE A 102 -5.02 18.70 -22.09
N ASN A 103 -3.78 18.24 -22.10
CA ASN A 103 -2.73 18.79 -22.94
C ASN A 103 -2.34 17.78 -24.03
N LYS A 104 -2.39 18.20 -25.29
CA LYS A 104 -1.91 17.39 -26.42
C LYS A 104 -0.39 17.48 -26.50
N ARG A 105 0.31 16.36 -26.31
CA ARG A 105 1.78 16.30 -26.44
C ARG A 105 2.22 16.02 -27.87
N ASN A 106 1.49 15.16 -28.57
CA ASN A 106 1.59 14.91 -30.00
C ASN A 106 0.29 14.24 -30.51
N ASP A 107 0.28 13.74 -31.73
CA ASP A 107 -0.93 13.16 -32.34
C ASP A 107 -1.43 11.88 -31.65
N THR A 108 -0.55 11.16 -30.96
CA THR A 108 -0.85 9.89 -30.31
C THR A 108 -0.79 9.94 -28.78
N LEU A 109 -0.26 11.02 -28.19
CA LEU A 109 -0.05 11.16 -26.76
C LEU A 109 -0.67 12.46 -26.23
N TYR A 110 -1.46 12.32 -25.19
CA TYR A 110 -2.11 13.38 -24.42
C TYR A 110 -1.76 13.20 -22.95
N GLU A 111 -1.96 14.25 -22.17
CA GLU A 111 -1.84 14.21 -20.71
C GLU A 111 -3.03 14.93 -20.11
N LEU A 112 -3.81 14.23 -19.30
CA LEU A 112 -4.84 14.86 -18.47
C LEU A 112 -4.25 15.21 -17.11
N GLN A 113 -4.79 16.26 -16.50
CA GLN A 113 -4.39 16.67 -15.16
C GLN A 113 -5.61 16.87 -14.26
N THR A 114 -5.51 16.35 -13.05
CA THR A 114 -6.59 16.40 -12.05
C THR A 114 -5.99 16.72 -10.69
N SER A 115 -6.66 17.59 -9.93
CA SER A 115 -6.34 17.85 -8.53
C SER A 115 -7.38 17.22 -7.61
N PHE A 116 -6.91 16.72 -6.48
CA PHE A 116 -7.73 16.11 -5.44
C PHE A 116 -7.58 16.87 -4.14
N HIS A 117 -8.69 17.06 -3.44
CA HIS A 117 -8.75 17.85 -2.23
C HIS A 117 -9.48 17.09 -1.11
N SER A 118 -9.08 17.38 0.12
CA SER A 118 -9.77 16.92 1.32
C SER A 118 -10.54 18.07 1.95
N ASN A 119 -11.74 17.75 2.45
CA ASN A 119 -12.59 18.64 3.23
C ASN A 119 -12.74 18.16 4.69
N TYR A 120 -11.83 17.29 5.15
CA TYR A 120 -11.89 16.70 6.49
C TYR A 120 -11.64 17.73 7.61
N LEU A 121 -10.93 18.82 7.31
CA LEU A 121 -10.68 19.94 8.22
C LEU A 121 -11.45 21.19 7.77
N THR A 122 -11.41 22.24 8.60
CA THR A 122 -12.04 23.54 8.29
C THR A 122 -11.39 24.26 7.08
N THR A 123 -10.29 23.73 6.55
CA THR A 123 -9.60 24.22 5.35
C THR A 123 -9.72 23.23 4.20
N TYR A 124 -9.93 23.77 3.00
CA TYR A 124 -9.89 23.00 1.75
C TYR A 124 -8.43 22.72 1.40
N ASP A 125 -7.98 21.49 1.65
CA ASP A 125 -6.57 21.12 1.53
C ASP A 125 -6.33 20.38 0.21
N LEU A 126 -5.51 20.97 -0.66
CA LEU A 126 -5.03 20.31 -1.89
C LEU A 126 -4.17 19.11 -1.50
N CYS A 127 -4.66 17.88 -1.69
CA CYS A 127 -3.89 16.68 -1.37
C CYS A 127 -2.90 16.33 -2.48
N TYR A 128 -3.40 16.24 -3.71
CA TYR A 128 -2.62 15.78 -4.85
C TYR A 128 -2.93 16.57 -6.11
N VAL A 129 -1.92 16.75 -6.96
CA VAL A 129 -2.12 17.05 -8.39
C VAL A 129 -1.47 15.92 -9.17
N ILE A 130 -2.25 15.26 -10.03
CA ILE A 130 -1.79 14.13 -10.82
C ILE A 130 -1.85 14.45 -12.31
N THR A 131 -0.90 13.92 -13.05
CA THR A 131 -0.80 13.97 -14.50
C THR A 131 -0.82 12.55 -15.03
N VAL A 132 -1.86 12.21 -15.80
CA VAL A 132 -2.05 10.86 -16.35
C VAL A 132 -1.86 10.93 -17.86
N PRO A 133 -0.85 10.24 -18.42
CA PRO A 133 -0.71 10.14 -19.86
C PRO A 133 -1.78 9.22 -20.48
N VAL A 134 -2.24 9.62 -21.65
CA VAL A 134 -3.29 8.96 -22.43
C VAL A 134 -2.78 8.76 -23.85
N ILE A 135 -2.83 7.52 -24.34
CA ILE A 135 -2.48 7.21 -25.73
C ILE A 135 -3.71 7.02 -26.59
N LYS A 136 -3.62 7.43 -27.84
CA LYS A 136 -4.60 7.11 -28.87
C LYS A 136 -4.29 5.73 -29.46
N THR A 137 -5.25 4.82 -29.37
CA THR A 137 -5.20 3.47 -29.94
C THR A 137 -6.21 3.36 -31.08
N LYS A 138 -6.27 2.19 -31.75
CA LYS A 138 -7.30 1.92 -32.77
C LYS A 138 -8.72 1.86 -32.18
N GLU A 139 -8.84 1.50 -30.91
CA GLU A 139 -10.11 1.28 -30.20
C GLU A 139 -10.56 2.49 -29.38
N GLY A 140 -9.83 3.61 -29.48
CA GLY A 140 -10.08 4.82 -28.67
C GLY A 140 -8.87 5.16 -27.81
N TYR A 141 -9.11 5.77 -26.65
CA TYR A 141 -8.05 6.24 -25.75
C TYR A 141 -7.82 5.28 -24.59
N LYS A 142 -6.56 5.14 -24.17
CA LYS A 142 -6.16 4.29 -23.03
C LYS A 142 -5.14 5.00 -22.15
N PHE A 143 -5.18 4.75 -20.85
CA PHE A 143 -4.14 5.21 -19.93
C PHE A 143 -2.85 4.43 -20.10
N ILE A 144 -1.74 5.13 -19.88
CA ILE A 144 -0.44 4.52 -19.64
C ILE A 144 0.18 5.08 -18.38
N ASN A 145 1.06 4.31 -17.71
CA ASN A 145 1.75 4.83 -16.55
C ASN A 145 2.73 5.92 -17.00
N LYS A 146 2.69 7.08 -16.31
CA LYS A 146 3.71 8.14 -16.48
C LYS A 146 5.13 7.57 -16.33
N PHE A 147 5.22 6.58 -15.47
CA PHE A 147 6.42 5.82 -15.23
C PHE A 147 7.04 5.15 -16.46
N SER A 148 6.23 4.56 -17.34
CA SER A 148 6.69 3.97 -18.60
C SER A 148 7.36 4.99 -19.52
N LEU A 149 6.93 6.26 -19.44
CA LEU A 149 7.56 7.36 -20.16
C LEU A 149 8.86 7.79 -19.46
N ASN A 150 8.82 7.95 -18.14
CA ASN A 150 9.92 8.52 -17.36
C ASN A 150 11.11 7.55 -17.21
N LYS A 151 10.88 6.24 -17.10
CA LYS A 151 11.94 5.23 -16.88
C LYS A 151 13.01 5.23 -17.97
N LYS A 152 12.69 5.71 -19.17
CA LYS A 152 13.63 5.85 -20.31
C LYS A 152 14.79 6.82 -20.02
N ASN A 153 14.60 7.73 -19.08
CA ASN A 153 15.63 8.71 -18.68
C ASN A 153 16.55 8.20 -17.57
N LEU A 154 16.25 7.03 -16.98
CA LEU A 154 17.02 6.43 -15.91
C LEU A 154 18.12 5.50 -16.46
N LYS A 155 19.21 5.35 -15.71
CA LYS A 155 20.15 4.26 -15.91
C LYS A 155 19.46 2.95 -15.55
N LYS A 156 19.81 1.90 -16.30
CA LYS A 156 19.31 0.55 -16.11
C LYS A 156 20.46 -0.40 -15.80
N LYS A 157 20.34 -1.20 -14.74
CA LYS A 157 21.32 -2.24 -14.41
C LYS A 157 20.64 -3.47 -13.82
N LYS A 158 20.80 -4.62 -14.47
CA LYS A 158 20.42 -5.91 -13.90
C LYS A 158 21.56 -6.48 -13.03
N ILE A 159 21.22 -6.91 -11.83
CA ILE A 159 22.08 -7.66 -10.91
C ILE A 159 21.20 -8.79 -10.36
N ASP A 160 21.51 -10.02 -10.78
CA ASP A 160 20.70 -11.21 -10.47
C ASP A 160 19.22 -11.04 -10.89
N PHE A 161 18.27 -11.45 -10.04
CA PHE A 161 16.83 -11.27 -10.22
C PHE A 161 16.36 -9.81 -10.07
N ILE A 162 17.22 -8.85 -9.76
CA ILE A 162 16.84 -7.44 -9.60
C ILE A 162 17.26 -6.61 -10.81
N GLU A 163 16.30 -5.86 -11.36
CA GLU A 163 16.53 -4.87 -12.41
C GLU A 163 16.41 -3.46 -11.84
N PHE A 164 17.55 -2.81 -11.62
CA PHE A 164 17.63 -1.47 -11.06
C PHE A 164 17.43 -0.39 -12.12
N TYR A 165 16.67 0.63 -11.73
CA TYR A 165 16.45 1.88 -12.45
C TYR A 165 16.79 3.05 -11.53
N TYR A 166 17.68 3.94 -11.95
CA TYR A 166 18.19 5.02 -11.08
C TYR A 166 18.70 6.24 -11.87
N PRO A 167 18.74 7.45 -11.27
CA PRO A 167 19.23 8.67 -11.91
C PRO A 167 20.62 8.56 -12.52
N LYS A 168 20.90 9.37 -13.55
CA LYS A 168 22.18 9.35 -14.28
C LYS A 168 23.37 9.79 -13.42
N ASP A 169 23.14 10.65 -12.44
CA ASP A 169 24.12 11.11 -11.45
C ASP A 169 24.28 10.13 -10.27
N TYR A 170 23.34 9.20 -10.09
CA TYR A 170 23.39 8.22 -9.01
C TYR A 170 24.36 7.05 -9.28
N SER A 171 25.03 6.59 -8.22
CA SER A 171 25.96 5.45 -8.25
C SER A 171 25.50 4.36 -7.30
N LEU A 172 25.00 3.25 -7.86
CA LEU A 172 24.55 2.09 -7.08
C LEU A 172 25.64 1.54 -6.17
N ASN A 173 25.31 1.35 -4.88
CA ASN A 173 26.18 0.65 -3.94
C ASN A 173 26.14 -0.86 -4.16
N LYS A 174 26.93 -1.35 -5.13
CA LYS A 174 26.99 -2.78 -5.50
C LYS A 174 27.29 -3.72 -4.34
N LYS A 175 28.06 -3.26 -3.34
CA LYS A 175 28.40 -4.07 -2.16
C LYS A 175 27.17 -4.29 -1.28
N GLN A 176 26.35 -3.26 -1.08
CA GLN A 176 25.08 -3.40 -0.35
C GLN A 176 24.08 -4.25 -1.15
N VAL A 177 23.93 -3.99 -2.46
CA VAL A 177 23.05 -4.79 -3.33
C VAL A 177 23.36 -6.29 -3.20
N LYS A 178 24.65 -6.67 -3.27
CA LYS A 178 25.05 -8.08 -3.16
C LYS A 178 24.66 -8.69 -1.81
N LYS A 179 24.89 -7.97 -0.71
CA LYS A 179 24.50 -8.42 0.64
C LYS A 179 22.98 -8.59 0.76
N THR A 180 22.21 -7.67 0.20
CA THR A 180 20.75 -7.72 0.19
C THR A 180 20.26 -8.92 -0.60
N ILE A 181 20.82 -9.18 -1.79
CA ILE A 181 20.52 -10.35 -2.60
C ILE A 181 20.83 -11.64 -1.83
N GLU A 182 22.02 -11.78 -1.26
CA GLU A 182 22.41 -12.97 -0.47
C GLU A 182 21.42 -13.24 0.68
N LYS A 183 20.97 -12.19 1.39
CA LYS A 183 20.01 -12.29 2.48
C LYS A 183 18.62 -12.71 2.00
N VAL A 184 18.16 -12.14 0.87
CA VAL A 184 16.87 -12.48 0.26
C VAL A 184 16.86 -13.89 -0.31
N GLU A 185 17.94 -14.32 -0.97
CA GLU A 185 18.08 -15.68 -1.49
C GLU A 185 18.07 -16.70 -0.37
N LEU A 186 18.74 -16.41 0.75
CA LEU A 186 18.69 -17.27 1.94
C LEU A 186 17.25 -17.43 2.44
N PHE A 187 16.49 -16.34 2.55
CA PHE A 187 15.08 -16.40 2.93
C PHE A 187 14.25 -17.21 1.91
N ALA A 188 14.38 -16.89 0.62
CA ALA A 188 13.65 -17.51 -0.48
C ALA A 188 13.88 -19.04 -0.52
N ASN A 189 15.14 -19.47 -0.48
CA ASN A 189 15.50 -20.88 -0.50
C ASN A 189 14.90 -21.63 0.70
N ASN A 190 15.01 -21.04 1.90
CA ASN A 190 14.53 -21.69 3.11
C ASN A 190 12.99 -21.71 3.24
N ILE A 191 12.27 -20.74 2.65
CA ILE A 191 10.80 -20.74 2.59
C ILE A 191 10.28 -21.57 1.40
N GLY A 192 11.17 -22.19 0.62
CA GLY A 192 10.85 -23.08 -0.50
C GLY A 192 10.44 -22.36 -1.78
N ILE A 193 10.99 -21.17 -2.04
CA ILE A 193 10.95 -20.48 -3.33
C ILE A 193 12.22 -20.86 -4.09
N ASN A 194 12.09 -21.76 -5.07
CA ASN A 194 13.22 -22.31 -5.81
C ASN A 194 13.73 -21.40 -6.94
N GLU A 195 12.88 -20.47 -7.40
CA GLU A 195 13.23 -19.51 -8.44
C GLU A 195 12.61 -18.16 -8.11
N ILE A 196 13.45 -17.14 -7.96
CA ILE A 196 12.99 -15.77 -7.72
C ILE A 196 12.73 -15.11 -9.07
N LYS A 197 11.45 -14.84 -9.37
CA LYS A 197 11.07 -14.11 -10.58
C LYS A 197 11.65 -12.67 -10.54
N PRO A 198 11.92 -12.04 -11.71
CA PRO A 198 12.49 -10.70 -11.75
C PRO A 198 11.72 -9.66 -10.93
N ILE A 199 12.45 -8.75 -10.30
CA ILE A 199 11.92 -7.63 -9.50
C ILE A 199 12.50 -6.32 -10.06
N LYS A 200 11.64 -5.34 -10.31
CA LYS A 200 12.06 -4.01 -10.78
C LYS A 200 12.27 -3.11 -9.56
N TYR A 201 13.45 -2.50 -9.46
CA TYR A 201 13.82 -1.70 -8.29
C TYR A 201 14.18 -0.28 -8.71
N TYR A 202 13.39 0.69 -8.27
CA TYR A 202 13.54 2.09 -8.65
C TYR A 202 14.08 2.89 -7.49
N ILE A 203 15.28 3.43 -7.68
CA ILE A 203 15.95 4.29 -6.71
C ILE A 203 15.95 5.70 -7.28
N ASN A 204 15.45 6.68 -6.53
CA ASN A 204 15.57 8.09 -6.86
C ASN A 204 16.32 8.86 -5.76
N ASN A 205 16.75 10.08 -6.06
CA ASN A 205 17.52 10.87 -5.09
C ASN A 205 16.67 11.33 -3.91
N ILE A 206 15.41 11.70 -4.17
CA ILE A 206 14.43 12.18 -3.19
C ILE A 206 13.03 11.60 -3.47
N TYR A 207 12.14 11.66 -2.48
CA TYR A 207 10.78 11.15 -2.58
C TYR A 207 9.97 11.83 -3.67
N THR A 208 10.12 13.15 -3.82
CA THR A 208 9.47 13.94 -4.87
C THR A 208 9.71 13.36 -6.27
N ASP A 209 10.92 12.87 -6.55
CA ASP A 209 11.25 12.28 -7.85
C ASP A 209 10.53 10.94 -8.08
N ILE A 210 10.29 10.18 -7.00
CA ILE A 210 9.46 8.97 -7.05
C ILE A 210 8.04 9.37 -7.42
N LEU A 211 7.45 10.33 -6.71
CA LEU A 211 6.10 10.85 -6.97
C LEU A 211 5.96 11.35 -8.42
N PHE A 212 6.89 12.18 -8.89
CA PHE A 212 6.93 12.67 -10.27
C PHE A 212 7.05 11.52 -11.28
N SER A 213 7.79 10.45 -10.93
CA SER A 213 7.91 9.27 -11.78
C SER A 213 6.55 8.61 -12.05
N PHE A 214 5.61 8.68 -11.10
CA PHE A 214 4.23 8.21 -11.25
C PHE A 214 3.24 9.28 -11.70
N GLY A 215 3.70 10.49 -12.03
CA GLY A 215 2.85 11.58 -12.51
C GLY A 215 2.24 12.45 -11.42
N ILE A 216 2.67 12.30 -10.18
CA ILE A 216 2.23 13.13 -9.06
C ILE A 216 3.09 14.39 -9.06
N THR A 217 2.49 15.53 -9.41
CA THR A 217 3.20 16.80 -9.51
C THR A 217 3.14 17.63 -8.23
N THR A 218 2.16 17.32 -7.37
CA THR A 218 2.00 17.90 -6.04
C THR A 218 1.49 16.80 -5.11
N ASP A 219 2.08 16.69 -3.94
CA ASP A 219 1.66 15.84 -2.81
C ASP A 219 1.99 16.61 -1.53
N LEU A 220 1.03 16.83 -0.63
CA LEU A 220 1.31 17.51 0.64
C LEU A 220 2.27 16.69 1.52
N GLY A 221 2.21 15.36 1.44
CA GLY A 221 3.11 14.46 2.16
C GLY A 221 4.58 14.68 1.80
N ASP A 222 4.87 15.14 0.58
CA ASP A 222 6.22 15.47 0.13
C ASP A 222 6.87 16.63 0.91
N TYR A 223 6.06 17.46 1.57
CA TYR A 223 6.51 18.62 2.34
C TYR A 223 6.60 18.36 3.85
N VAL A 224 6.27 17.14 4.31
CA VAL A 224 6.29 16.79 5.74
C VAL A 224 7.71 16.47 6.24
N ILE A 225 8.61 16.02 5.35
CA ILE A 225 10.00 15.69 5.68
C ILE A 225 10.95 16.60 4.91
N ALA A 226 11.75 17.40 5.62
CA ALA A 226 12.58 18.44 5.02
C ALA A 226 13.66 17.92 4.04
N ASP A 227 14.26 16.76 4.31
CA ASP A 227 15.26 16.16 3.43
C ASP A 227 14.66 15.31 2.30
N ARG A 228 13.34 15.04 2.39
CA ARG A 228 12.56 14.23 1.45
C ARG A 228 13.17 12.86 1.19
N ILE A 229 13.90 12.32 2.15
CA ILE A 229 14.46 10.96 2.09
C ILE A 229 13.50 10.02 2.80
N THR A 230 13.11 8.95 2.12
CA THR A 230 12.29 7.90 2.72
C THR A 230 13.18 6.82 3.31
N ASN A 231 13.12 6.65 4.63
CA ASN A 231 13.83 5.58 5.33
C ASN A 231 13.13 4.21 5.20
N GLY A 232 11.91 4.20 4.64
CA GLY A 232 11.16 3.01 4.22
C GLY A 232 10.92 3.07 2.71
N GLY A 233 10.91 1.91 2.07
CA GLY A 233 10.59 1.80 0.65
C GLY A 233 9.10 1.56 0.46
N ARG A 234 8.74 1.19 -0.76
CA ARG A 234 7.41 0.66 -1.03
C ARG A 234 7.47 -0.46 -2.05
N ALA A 235 7.00 -1.63 -1.66
CA ALA A 235 6.72 -2.75 -2.54
C ALA A 235 5.31 -2.66 -3.15
N TYR A 236 5.24 -2.77 -4.46
CA TYR A 236 4.02 -3.01 -5.24
C TYR A 236 4.07 -4.47 -5.68
N SER A 237 3.72 -5.39 -4.77
CA SER A 237 4.03 -6.81 -4.91
C SER A 237 3.44 -7.44 -6.18
N GLN A 238 2.23 -7.06 -6.58
CA GLN A 238 1.60 -7.53 -7.83
C GLN A 238 2.41 -7.13 -9.08
N ALA A 239 2.96 -5.90 -9.08
CA ALA A 239 3.79 -5.39 -10.16
C ALA A 239 5.26 -5.84 -10.05
N ARG A 240 5.61 -6.55 -8.98
CA ARG A 240 6.99 -6.91 -8.61
C ARG A 240 7.93 -5.70 -8.69
N LEU A 241 7.42 -4.56 -8.21
CA LEU A 241 8.08 -3.27 -8.31
C LEU A 241 8.35 -2.73 -6.93
N ILE A 242 9.56 -2.23 -6.71
CA ILE A 242 9.96 -1.57 -5.47
C ILE A 242 10.40 -0.15 -5.79
N THR A 243 10.01 0.79 -4.94
CA THR A 243 10.49 2.18 -4.97
C THR A 243 11.23 2.50 -3.68
N TYR A 244 12.32 3.27 -3.82
CA TYR A 244 13.11 3.73 -2.69
C TYR A 244 13.82 5.04 -3.05
N THR A 245 14.20 5.80 -2.02
CA THR A 245 15.14 6.91 -2.17
C THR A 245 16.60 6.44 -2.09
N LYS A 246 17.56 7.38 -2.21
CA LYS A 246 19.00 7.07 -2.15
C LYS A 246 19.35 6.28 -0.89
N GLY A 247 20.18 5.26 -1.03
CA GLY A 247 20.58 4.39 0.09
C GLY A 247 19.71 3.16 0.30
N GLY A 248 18.64 2.97 -0.48
CA GLY A 248 17.75 1.79 -0.39
C GLY A 248 18.38 0.45 -0.78
N GLU A 249 19.62 0.41 -1.26
CA GLU A 249 20.28 -0.83 -1.72
C GLU A 249 20.42 -1.90 -0.64
N ASN A 250 20.32 -1.52 0.64
CA ASN A 250 20.39 -2.40 1.80
C ASN A 250 19.01 -2.91 2.28
N SER A 251 17.91 -2.56 1.60
CA SER A 251 16.56 -2.88 2.05
C SER A 251 16.10 -4.26 1.55
N SER A 252 16.29 -5.29 2.38
CA SER A 252 15.69 -6.61 2.16
C SER A 252 14.19 -6.64 2.44
N HIS A 253 13.68 -5.75 3.30
CA HIS A 253 12.29 -5.70 3.75
C HIS A 253 11.29 -5.70 2.59
N GLU A 254 11.41 -4.72 1.69
CA GLU A 254 10.50 -4.58 0.54
C GLU A 254 10.61 -5.73 -0.45
N ILE A 255 11.80 -6.33 -0.58
CA ILE A 255 12.00 -7.47 -1.47
C ILE A 255 11.28 -8.70 -0.92
N ILE A 256 11.34 -8.90 0.40
CA ILE A 256 10.62 -9.99 1.07
C ILE A 256 9.10 -9.81 0.93
N HIS A 257 8.57 -8.58 0.97
CA HIS A 257 7.14 -8.33 0.66
C HIS A 257 6.73 -8.87 -0.71
N VAL A 258 7.57 -8.70 -1.73
CA VAL A 258 7.31 -9.26 -3.06
C VAL A 258 7.31 -10.79 -3.02
N LEU A 259 8.25 -11.41 -2.30
CA LEU A 259 8.33 -12.88 -2.18
C LEU A 259 7.15 -13.49 -1.39
N ILE A 260 6.73 -12.83 -0.31
CA ILE A 260 5.57 -13.27 0.48
C ILE A 260 4.30 -13.28 -0.37
N SER A 261 4.15 -12.30 -1.28
CA SER A 261 3.00 -12.27 -2.20
C SER A 261 2.94 -13.49 -3.13
N ASP A 262 4.10 -14.02 -3.56
CA ASP A 262 4.16 -15.27 -4.34
C ASP A 262 3.71 -16.49 -3.50
N ILE A 263 3.86 -16.46 -2.18
CA ILE A 263 3.46 -17.54 -1.26
C ILE A 263 1.96 -17.50 -0.97
N ARG A 264 1.41 -16.31 -0.69
CA ARG A 264 0.00 -16.16 -0.28
C ARG A 264 -0.98 -16.63 -1.33
N ASN A 265 -0.64 -16.50 -2.62
CA ASN A 265 -1.49 -16.88 -3.76
C ASN A 265 -2.92 -16.29 -3.71
N ASN A 266 -3.14 -15.30 -2.84
CA ASN A 266 -4.30 -14.43 -2.76
C ASN A 266 -3.76 -13.00 -2.58
N ASN A 267 -4.40 -12.03 -3.24
CA ASN A 267 -3.91 -10.66 -3.33
C ASN A 267 -4.15 -9.84 -2.05
N SER A 268 -4.44 -10.47 -0.91
CA SER A 268 -4.65 -9.76 0.35
C SER A 268 -3.35 -9.70 1.14
N TYR A 269 -2.76 -8.51 1.21
CA TYR A 269 -1.79 -8.14 2.23
C TYR A 269 -2.33 -8.48 3.62
N CYS A 270 -1.43 -8.82 4.55
CA CYS A 270 -1.75 -8.98 5.96
C CYS A 270 -0.63 -8.41 6.82
N SER A 271 -0.98 -7.89 7.99
CA SER A 271 -0.03 -7.35 8.97
C SER A 271 1.04 -8.35 9.43
N PHE A 272 0.76 -9.66 9.36
CA PHE A 272 1.77 -10.68 9.63
C PHE A 272 2.92 -10.62 8.61
N ASP A 273 2.66 -10.20 7.37
CA ASP A 273 3.66 -10.04 6.32
C ASP A 273 4.70 -8.98 6.74
N GLU A 274 4.28 -7.86 7.36
CA GLU A 274 5.21 -6.88 7.95
C GLU A 274 6.07 -7.46 9.06
N GLY A 275 5.51 -8.39 9.84
CA GLY A 275 6.25 -9.12 10.86
C GLY A 275 7.36 -9.97 10.25
N VAL A 276 7.04 -10.73 9.22
CA VAL A 276 8.00 -11.57 8.48
C VAL A 276 9.08 -10.68 7.83
N CYS A 277 8.68 -9.61 7.15
CA CYS A 277 9.58 -8.64 6.53
C CYS A 277 10.47 -7.94 7.56
N SER A 278 9.95 -7.59 8.73
CA SER A 278 10.75 -6.97 9.80
C SER A 278 11.73 -7.95 10.44
N TYR A 279 11.31 -9.21 10.63
CA TYR A 279 12.13 -10.25 11.25
C TYR A 279 13.28 -10.69 10.34
N PHE A 280 12.98 -11.04 9.09
CA PHE A 280 13.98 -11.52 8.13
C PHE A 280 14.61 -10.42 7.29
N GLY A 281 13.93 -9.29 7.11
CA GLY A 281 14.27 -8.23 6.16
C GLY A 281 14.76 -6.93 6.78
N ASP A 282 14.89 -6.87 8.10
CA ASP A 282 15.16 -5.65 8.90
C ASP A 282 13.98 -4.65 8.85
N HIS A 283 13.97 -3.64 9.72
CA HIS A 283 12.98 -2.55 9.71
C HIS A 283 13.72 -1.22 9.72
N PHE A 284 13.43 -0.32 8.78
CA PHE A 284 14.20 0.94 8.58
C PHE A 284 15.73 0.74 8.58
N SER A 285 16.21 -0.31 7.89
CA SER A 285 17.63 -0.70 7.82
C SER A 285 18.28 -1.09 9.15
N LEU A 286 17.50 -1.34 10.20
CA LEU A 286 17.97 -1.77 11.51
C LEU A 286 17.50 -3.21 11.80
N PRO A 287 18.36 -4.04 12.42
CA PRO A 287 18.05 -5.45 12.61
C PRO A 287 16.90 -5.64 13.61
N TYR A 288 16.16 -6.74 13.47
CA TYR A 288 15.08 -7.12 14.40
C TYR A 288 15.50 -7.02 15.89
N THR A 289 16.72 -7.44 16.22
CA THR A 289 17.27 -7.38 17.59
C THR A 289 17.34 -5.97 18.18
N PHE A 290 17.44 -4.93 17.34
CA PHE A 290 17.38 -3.54 17.77
C PHE A 290 15.94 -3.16 18.16
N HIS A 291 14.97 -3.50 17.30
CA HIS A 291 13.59 -3.12 17.49
C HIS A 291 12.89 -3.91 18.59
N VAL A 292 13.15 -5.22 18.70
CA VAL A 292 12.53 -6.08 19.72
C VAL A 292 12.90 -5.66 21.14
N LYS A 293 14.11 -5.14 21.35
CA LYS A 293 14.53 -4.56 22.65
C LYS A 293 13.73 -3.31 23.00
N LYS A 294 13.44 -2.46 22.00
CA LYS A 294 12.56 -1.30 22.19
C LYS A 294 11.12 -1.74 22.49
N LEU A 295 10.60 -2.73 21.77
CA LEU A 295 9.27 -3.28 22.04
C LEU A 295 9.18 -3.85 23.46
N LYS A 296 10.17 -4.64 23.90
CA LYS A 296 10.27 -5.14 25.27
C LYS A 296 10.19 -4.00 26.29
N SER A 297 11.03 -2.98 26.13
CA SER A 297 11.02 -1.82 27.02
C SER A 297 9.68 -1.09 27.01
N PHE A 298 9.08 -0.91 25.84
CA PHE A 298 7.78 -0.27 25.69
C PHE A 298 6.69 -1.05 26.43
N LEU A 299 6.56 -2.35 26.19
CA LEU A 299 5.53 -3.17 26.83
C LEU A 299 5.73 -3.21 28.35
N ASN A 300 6.97 -3.37 28.85
CA ASN A 300 7.23 -3.38 30.29
C ASN A 300 6.88 -2.05 30.97
N ASN A 301 7.07 -0.93 30.28
CA ASN A 301 6.73 0.40 30.80
C ASN A 301 5.24 0.74 30.62
N ASN A 302 4.50 -0.05 29.83
CA ASN A 302 3.09 0.20 29.51
C ASN A 302 2.24 -1.06 29.82
N PRO A 303 2.02 -1.39 31.12
CA PRO A 303 1.21 -2.54 31.52
C PRO A 303 -0.28 -2.40 31.19
N LYS A 304 -0.74 -1.20 30.79
CA LYS A 304 -2.11 -0.97 30.34
C LYS A 304 -2.38 -1.51 28.93
N VAL A 305 -1.34 -1.75 28.13
CA VAL A 305 -1.46 -2.37 26.80
C VAL A 305 -1.77 -3.85 26.96
N ASN A 306 -2.77 -4.35 26.24
CA ASN A 306 -3.18 -5.75 26.31
C ASN A 306 -3.33 -6.35 24.91
N LEU A 307 -2.33 -7.13 24.53
CA LEU A 307 -2.25 -7.79 23.22
C LEU A 307 -3.23 -8.95 23.05
N SER A 308 -3.94 -9.37 24.10
CA SER A 308 -5.04 -10.34 24.01
C SER A 308 -6.34 -9.69 23.54
N GLN A 309 -6.45 -8.36 23.64
CA GLN A 309 -7.59 -7.59 23.17
C GLN A 309 -7.40 -7.18 21.71
N ASP A 310 -6.33 -6.45 21.42
CA ASP A 310 -5.95 -6.01 20.07
C ASP A 310 -4.42 -6.03 19.94
N LEU A 311 -3.92 -6.58 18.83
CA LEU A 311 -2.48 -6.70 18.55
C LEU A 311 -1.82 -5.38 18.12
N PHE A 312 -2.63 -4.35 17.86
CA PHE A 312 -2.21 -3.05 17.36
C PHE A 312 -2.47 -1.97 18.41
N ASP A 313 -3.70 -1.81 18.90
CA ASP A 313 -4.08 -0.53 19.53
C ASP A 313 -4.87 -0.63 20.85
N ALA A 314 -4.99 -1.80 21.50
CA ALA A 314 -5.81 -1.93 22.73
C ALA A 314 -5.10 -1.53 24.04
N TYR A 315 -5.80 -0.74 24.85
CA TYR A 315 -5.33 -0.31 26.18
C TYR A 315 -6.45 -0.22 27.23
N MET A 316 -6.09 -0.37 28.51
CA MET A 316 -7.02 -0.32 29.64
C MET A 316 -7.36 1.14 30.02
N ILE A 317 -8.65 1.49 29.97
CA ILE A 317 -9.16 2.81 30.37
C ILE A 317 -9.61 2.86 31.85
N SER A 318 -10.26 1.82 32.35
CA SER A 318 -10.66 1.72 33.76
C SER A 318 -11.07 0.29 34.09
N ASN A 319 -10.86 -0.20 35.32
CA ASN A 319 -11.46 -1.45 35.84
C ASN A 319 -11.49 -2.66 34.87
N ASN A 320 -10.36 -3.02 34.24
CA ASN A 320 -10.26 -4.09 33.24
C ASN A 320 -11.12 -3.90 31.97
N ILE A 321 -11.61 -2.68 31.74
CA ILE A 321 -12.26 -2.26 30.51
C ILE A 321 -11.17 -1.76 29.57
N TYR A 322 -11.08 -2.40 28.41
CA TYR A 322 -10.15 -2.06 27.34
C TYR A 322 -10.89 -1.37 26.21
N THR A 323 -10.19 -0.48 25.52
CA THR A 323 -10.68 0.14 24.29
C THR A 323 -9.59 0.11 23.22
N SER A 324 -10.01 0.10 21.96
CA SER A 324 -9.19 0.29 20.76
C SER A 324 -9.68 1.53 20.02
N ASP A 325 -9.85 2.63 20.74
CA ASP A 325 -10.47 3.81 20.16
C ASP A 325 -9.46 4.68 19.41
N THR A 326 -9.47 4.58 18.07
CA THR A 326 -8.83 5.56 17.20
C THR A 326 -9.51 6.94 17.22
N THR A 327 -10.64 7.11 17.92
CA THR A 327 -11.47 8.34 17.94
C THR A 327 -11.35 9.21 19.21
N GLY A 328 -10.39 8.93 20.10
CA GLY A 328 -9.75 9.96 20.91
C GLY A 328 -10.48 10.45 22.17
N GLN A 329 -10.39 9.69 23.26
CA GLN A 329 -10.49 10.27 24.61
C GLN A 329 -9.25 10.07 25.51
N GLU A 330 -8.21 9.39 25.03
CA GLU A 330 -6.83 9.59 25.49
C GLU A 330 -5.93 9.76 24.26
N ASN A 331 -5.70 11.02 23.87
CA ASN A 331 -4.75 11.36 22.81
C ASN A 331 -3.39 10.67 23.05
N ASN A 332 -3.02 9.73 22.16
CA ASN A 332 -1.65 9.53 21.62
C ASN A 332 -1.16 8.09 21.41
N MET A 333 -1.95 7.01 21.48
CA MET A 333 -1.34 5.68 21.28
C MET A 333 -0.96 5.32 19.84
N LYS A 334 -1.71 5.75 18.81
CA LYS A 334 -1.28 5.60 17.40
C LYS A 334 0.06 6.34 17.13
N THR A 335 0.30 7.42 17.87
CA THR A 335 1.57 8.17 17.93
C THR A 335 2.61 7.54 18.86
N TRP A 336 2.24 6.71 19.84
CA TRP A 336 3.18 5.95 20.71
C TRP A 336 3.63 4.63 20.08
N MET A 337 2.81 4.07 19.21
CA MET A 337 3.07 2.86 18.39
C MET A 337 4.14 3.08 17.31
N ILE A 338 4.55 4.34 17.12
CA ILE A 338 5.63 4.76 16.23
C ILE A 338 6.61 5.60 17.06
N SER A 339 7.76 5.03 17.43
CA SER A 339 8.92 5.83 17.90
C SER A 339 9.76 6.29 16.71
N ASP A 340 10.77 7.16 16.93
CA ASP A 340 11.68 7.73 15.93
C ASP A 340 12.23 6.76 14.85
N SER A 341 12.18 5.44 15.09
CA SER A 341 12.61 4.39 14.17
C SER A 341 11.94 3.02 14.39
N THR A 342 10.84 2.91 15.14
CA THR A 342 10.21 1.59 15.41
C THR A 342 8.70 1.68 15.34
N SER A 343 8.09 0.85 14.49
CA SER A 343 6.65 0.63 14.42
C SER A 343 6.29 -0.58 15.29
N TYR A 344 5.82 -0.38 16.53
CA TYR A 344 5.65 -1.45 17.51
C TYR A 344 4.68 -2.55 17.04
N SER A 345 3.63 -2.22 16.28
CA SER A 345 2.72 -3.21 15.66
C SER A 345 3.48 -4.19 14.76
N TYR A 346 4.37 -3.69 13.91
CA TYR A 346 5.16 -4.53 13.01
C TYR A 346 6.10 -5.43 13.81
N ILE A 347 6.65 -4.92 14.91
CA ILE A 347 7.55 -5.68 15.77
C ILE A 347 6.81 -6.70 16.63
N ILE A 348 5.55 -6.45 17.00
CA ILE A 348 4.67 -7.45 17.63
C ILE A 348 4.47 -8.60 16.64
N MET A 349 4.12 -8.32 15.38
CA MET A 349 4.02 -9.34 14.33
C MET A 349 5.35 -10.05 14.07
N ALA A 350 6.47 -9.33 14.10
CA ALA A 350 7.81 -9.91 13.98
C ALA A 350 8.16 -10.82 15.16
N THR A 351 7.66 -10.50 16.35
CA THR A 351 7.82 -11.35 17.55
C THR A 351 6.99 -12.62 17.45
N ILE A 352 5.76 -12.53 16.92
CA ILE A 352 4.95 -13.70 16.58
C ILE A 352 5.67 -14.56 15.53
N CYS A 353 6.29 -13.93 14.51
CA CYS A 353 7.12 -14.62 13.52
C CYS A 353 8.35 -15.30 14.18
N ASP A 354 9.02 -14.64 15.12
CA ASP A 354 10.16 -15.23 15.84
C ASP A 354 9.75 -16.45 16.66
N ILE A 355 8.61 -16.38 17.36
CA ILE A 355 8.03 -17.51 18.09
C ILE A 355 7.75 -18.67 17.11
N ALA A 356 7.11 -18.38 15.98
CA ALA A 356 6.83 -19.37 14.94
C ALA A 356 8.13 -20.03 14.42
N PHE A 357 9.13 -19.20 14.11
CA PHE A 357 10.41 -19.64 13.60
C PHE A 357 11.17 -20.52 14.61
N ARG A 358 11.18 -20.15 15.89
CA ARG A 358 11.81 -20.95 16.95
C ARG A 358 11.11 -22.29 17.19
N GLN A 359 9.78 -22.34 17.03
CA GLN A 359 9.02 -23.58 17.25
C GLN A 359 9.07 -24.54 16.06
N GLY A 360 9.28 -24.07 14.83
CA GLY A 360 9.14 -24.92 13.65
C GLY A 360 9.83 -24.43 12.39
N GLY A 361 10.79 -23.51 12.51
CA GLY A 361 11.58 -22.99 11.41
C GLY A 361 10.76 -22.28 10.33
N TYR A 362 11.33 -22.22 9.13
CA TYR A 362 10.70 -21.62 7.96
C TYR A 362 9.39 -22.28 7.56
N ASP A 363 9.25 -23.60 7.74
CA ASP A 363 8.01 -24.32 7.42
C ASP A 363 6.82 -23.83 8.24
N LYS A 364 7.02 -23.54 9.53
CA LYS A 364 5.97 -23.00 10.39
C LYS A 364 5.64 -21.56 10.02
N VAL A 365 6.64 -20.73 9.73
CA VAL A 365 6.43 -19.36 9.22
C VAL A 365 5.63 -19.38 7.92
N LYS A 366 5.99 -20.24 6.96
CA LYS A 366 5.29 -20.38 5.67
C LYS A 366 3.82 -20.71 5.84
N LYS A 367 3.51 -21.68 6.71
CA LYS A 367 2.12 -22.06 7.02
C LYS A 367 1.34 -20.91 7.62
N MET A 368 1.96 -20.12 8.51
CA MET A 368 1.34 -18.92 9.07
C MET A 368 1.13 -17.83 8.02
N ILE A 369 2.08 -17.60 7.10
CA ILE A 369 1.90 -16.65 5.97
C ILE A 369 0.64 -16.99 5.17
N ILE A 370 0.47 -18.26 4.82
CA ILE A 370 -0.66 -18.75 4.02
C ILE A 370 -2.00 -18.58 4.76
N ASP A 371 -2.01 -18.86 6.06
CA ASP A 371 -3.24 -18.83 6.86
C ASP A 371 -3.57 -17.46 7.46
N ALA A 372 -2.60 -16.54 7.53
CA ALA A 372 -2.72 -15.26 8.22
C ALA A 372 -3.84 -14.39 7.65
N LYS A 373 -4.49 -13.66 8.54
CA LYS A 373 -5.58 -12.72 8.26
C LYS A 373 -5.49 -11.58 9.27
N ASP A 374 -5.95 -10.39 8.89
CA ASP A 374 -5.95 -9.24 9.80
C ASP A 374 -7.09 -9.27 10.81
N GLY A 375 -6.94 -8.42 11.85
CA GLY A 375 -7.92 -8.25 12.91
C GLY A 375 -8.12 -9.50 13.76
N GLU A 376 -9.36 -9.71 14.19
CA GLU A 376 -9.76 -10.82 15.08
C GLU A 376 -9.38 -12.21 14.57
N ALA A 377 -9.36 -12.39 13.25
CA ALA A 377 -9.02 -13.67 12.65
C ALA A 377 -7.55 -14.09 12.91
N MET A 378 -6.65 -13.13 13.20
CA MET A 378 -5.25 -13.41 13.48
C MET A 378 -5.06 -14.25 14.74
N TYR A 379 -5.91 -14.07 15.77
CA TYR A 379 -5.82 -14.86 17.00
C TYR A 379 -6.06 -16.35 16.75
N GLY A 380 -6.99 -16.69 15.86
CA GLY A 380 -7.20 -18.09 15.46
C GLY A 380 -6.00 -18.70 14.74
N VAL A 381 -5.23 -17.90 13.99
CA VAL A 381 -3.98 -18.34 13.33
C VAL A 381 -2.88 -18.55 14.37
N ILE A 382 -2.76 -17.64 15.34
CA ILE A 382 -1.82 -17.76 16.47
C ILE A 382 -2.12 -19.04 17.27
N GLU A 383 -3.37 -19.28 17.64
CA GLU A 383 -3.75 -20.50 18.37
C GLU A 383 -3.47 -21.76 17.55
N LYS A 384 -3.89 -21.79 16.28
CA LYS A 384 -3.70 -22.92 15.38
C LYS A 384 -2.23 -23.33 15.23
N HIS A 385 -1.33 -22.37 15.04
CA HIS A 385 0.07 -22.67 14.69
C HIS A 385 1.02 -22.61 15.86
N LEU A 386 0.73 -21.80 16.88
CA LEU A 386 1.61 -21.57 18.04
C LEU A 386 1.07 -22.20 19.33
N GLY A 387 -0.20 -22.61 19.36
CA GLY A 387 -0.85 -23.17 20.55
C GLY A 387 -1.10 -22.13 21.65
N ILE A 388 -1.08 -20.85 21.31
CA ILE A 388 -1.28 -19.74 22.26
C ILE A 388 -2.73 -19.28 22.13
N LYS A 389 -3.53 -19.47 23.17
CA LYS A 389 -4.92 -19.01 23.18
C LYS A 389 -4.97 -17.49 23.25
N ARG A 390 -6.04 -16.89 22.70
CA ARG A 390 -6.22 -15.43 22.67
C ARG A 390 -5.97 -14.79 24.03
N GLU A 391 -6.59 -15.31 25.09
CA GLU A 391 -6.48 -14.78 26.45
C GLU A 391 -5.05 -14.81 27.01
N GLU A 392 -4.18 -15.67 26.47
CA GLU A 392 -2.79 -15.84 26.91
C GLU A 392 -1.78 -15.04 26.07
N VAL A 393 -2.20 -14.45 24.94
CA VAL A 393 -1.30 -13.80 23.97
C VAL A 393 -0.45 -12.70 24.60
N ASP A 394 -1.05 -11.78 25.35
CA ASP A 394 -0.32 -10.69 26.00
C ASP A 394 0.77 -11.21 26.94
N LYS A 395 0.38 -12.11 27.84
CA LYS A 395 1.30 -12.71 28.81
C LYS A 395 2.41 -13.48 28.09
N TYR A 396 2.06 -14.32 27.11
CA TYR A 396 3.03 -15.13 26.39
C TYR A 396 4.07 -14.28 25.66
N ILE A 397 3.64 -13.23 24.94
CA ILE A 397 4.55 -12.33 24.23
C ILE A 397 5.46 -11.60 25.22
N ARG A 398 4.93 -11.08 26.33
CA ARG A 398 5.72 -10.40 27.36
C ARG A 398 6.76 -11.34 28.00
N ASP A 399 6.34 -12.55 28.36
CA ASP A 399 7.23 -13.57 28.93
C ASP A 399 8.31 -13.98 27.92
N PHE A 400 7.94 -14.18 26.66
CA PHE A 400 8.87 -14.48 25.57
C PHE A 400 9.92 -13.38 25.42
N LEU A 401 9.50 -12.12 25.35
CA LEU A 401 10.39 -10.96 25.23
C LEU A 401 11.33 -10.85 26.43
N ASN A 402 10.81 -11.00 27.65
CA ASN A 402 11.59 -10.86 28.88
C ASN A 402 12.61 -11.98 29.09
N ASN A 403 12.30 -13.20 28.63
CA ASN A 403 13.18 -14.37 28.79
C ASN A 403 14.20 -14.51 27.64
N THR A 404 13.97 -13.86 26.50
CA THR A 404 14.78 -14.07 25.27
C THR A 404 15.68 -12.88 24.92
N TYR A 405 15.23 -11.66 25.17
CA TYR A 405 15.89 -10.39 24.80
C TYR A 405 16.16 -9.53 26.01
#